data_AF-A0A1V0PUF7-F1
#
_entry.id   AF-A0A1V0PUF7-F1
#
_cell.length_a   1.000
_cell.length_b   1.000
_cell.length_c   1.000
_cell.angle_alpha   90.00
_cell.angle_beta   90.00
_cell.angle_gamma   90.00
#
_symmetry.space_group_name_H-M   'P 1'
#
loop_
_entity.id
_entity.type
_entity.pdbx_description
1 polymer ?
#
loop_
_entity_poly.entity_id
_entity_poly.type
_entity_poly.pdbx_seq_one_letter_code
_entity_poly.pdbx_strand_id
1 'polypeptide(L)'
;MRSGLTLLAVFALAACNTQLSDSAAGVGYDSYGAYAVQREQALSGEGADPVTVAPLDVTGTAAVIENPLDATTPVDPSDVAITTNNPGLSDEQNFAAVSSRVTIQDDRARLQAQRENYVVVEPKPLPARSGATGPNIVEYALATTNRVGESRYRRLNPFGASQVERKCGRYASADKAQEAFLKAGGPERDRLGLDPDGDGFACFWDPAPFRSVLR
;
A
#
# COMPACT_ATOMS: atom_id res chain seq x y z
N MET A 1 -5.53 58.56 28.55
CA MET A 1 -4.60 57.45 28.21
C MET A 1 -5.25 56.06 28.25
N ARG A 2 -6.25 55.78 29.10
CA ARG A 2 -6.92 54.46 29.16
C ARG A 2 -7.82 54.14 27.96
N SER A 3 -8.50 55.14 27.38
CA SER A 3 -9.40 54.93 26.23
C SER A 3 -8.67 54.66 24.90
N GLY A 4 -7.40 55.04 24.79
CA GLY A 4 -6.59 54.75 23.60
C GLY A 4 -6.16 53.28 23.53
N LEU A 5 -5.97 52.64 24.68
CA LEU A 5 -5.56 51.24 24.76
C LEU A 5 -6.67 50.28 24.33
N THR A 6 -7.93 50.60 24.67
CA THR A 6 -9.11 49.82 24.25
C THR A 6 -9.39 49.92 22.75
N LEU A 7 -9.11 51.07 22.14
CA LEU A 7 -9.31 51.28 20.70
C LEU A 7 -8.24 50.54 19.87
N LEU A 8 -7.00 50.47 20.38
CA LEU A 8 -5.91 49.72 19.76
C LEU A 8 -6.15 48.19 19.81
N ALA A 9 -6.73 47.69 20.89
CA ALA A 9 -7.00 46.26 21.07
C ALA A 9 -8.11 45.73 20.14
N VAL A 10 -9.16 46.54 19.87
CA VAL A 10 -10.22 46.16 18.92
C VAL A 10 -9.72 46.16 17.48
N PHE A 11 -8.82 47.09 17.13
CA PHE A 11 -8.24 47.15 15.78
C PHE A 11 -7.27 45.99 15.50
N ALA A 12 -6.57 45.48 16.52
CA ALA A 12 -5.71 44.30 16.38
C ALA A 12 -6.49 43.00 16.11
N LEU A 13 -7.75 42.89 16.59
CA LEU A 13 -8.58 41.70 16.39
C LEU A 13 -9.17 41.59 14.99
N ALA A 14 -9.43 42.71 14.31
CA ALA A 14 -9.98 42.73 12.95
C ALA A 14 -8.94 42.39 11.87
N ALA A 15 -7.64 42.43 12.19
CA ALA A 15 -6.55 42.12 11.26
C ALA A 15 -6.29 40.61 11.10
N CYS A 16 -6.94 39.75 11.89
CA CYS A 16 -6.81 38.29 11.79
C CYS A 16 -7.87 37.62 10.90
N ASN A 17 -8.78 38.37 10.26
CA ASN A 17 -9.73 37.80 9.31
C ASN A 17 -9.15 37.85 7.89
N THR A 18 -8.07 37.11 7.65
CA THR A 18 -7.61 36.85 6.28
C THR A 18 -8.62 35.90 5.65
N GLN A 19 -9.37 36.38 4.65
CA GLN A 19 -10.07 35.49 3.74
C GLN A 19 -8.98 34.63 3.07
N LEU A 20 -8.79 33.41 3.58
CA LEU A 20 -8.03 32.39 2.87
C LEU A 20 -8.75 32.18 1.54
N SER A 21 -8.14 32.61 0.45
CA SER A 21 -8.57 32.18 -0.88
C SER A 21 -8.49 30.65 -0.91
N ASP A 22 -9.59 30.02 -1.29
CA ASP A 22 -9.72 28.57 -1.34
C ASP A 22 -8.66 28.00 -2.29
N SER A 23 -7.56 27.54 -1.70
CA SER A 23 -6.45 26.90 -2.43
C SER A 23 -6.79 25.44 -2.77
N ALA A 24 -8.02 24.99 -2.48
CA ALA A 24 -8.61 23.78 -3.04
C ALA A 24 -9.26 24.03 -4.41
N ALA A 25 -8.95 25.14 -5.08
CA ALA A 25 -8.97 25.21 -6.55
C ALA A 25 -7.93 24.21 -7.08
N GLY A 26 -8.28 22.93 -7.02
CA GLY A 26 -7.50 21.83 -7.53
C GLY A 26 -7.17 22.04 -9.00
N VAL A 27 -6.28 21.19 -9.49
CA VAL A 27 -5.70 21.14 -10.83
C VAL A 27 -6.71 20.75 -11.94
N GLY A 28 -7.96 21.18 -11.82
CA GLY A 28 -9.04 20.91 -12.77
C GLY A 28 -9.74 19.57 -12.57
N TYR A 29 -9.65 18.99 -11.37
CA TYR A 29 -10.43 17.80 -11.01
C TYR A 29 -11.44 18.24 -9.95
N ASP A 30 -12.71 17.97 -10.20
CA ASP A 30 -13.79 18.29 -9.27
C ASP A 30 -13.50 17.74 -7.86
N SER A 31 -14.04 18.41 -6.84
CA SER A 31 -13.89 17.94 -5.46
C SER A 31 -14.40 16.50 -5.34
N TYR A 32 -13.79 15.71 -4.46
CA TYR A 32 -14.20 14.32 -4.24
C TYR A 32 -15.69 14.19 -3.88
N GLY A 33 -16.27 15.20 -3.23
CA GLY A 33 -17.71 15.27 -2.95
C GLY A 33 -18.55 15.36 -4.22
N ALA A 34 -18.14 16.15 -5.21
CA ALA A 34 -18.83 16.25 -6.50
C ALA A 34 -18.75 14.92 -7.29
N TYR A 35 -17.60 14.25 -7.28
CA TYR A 35 -17.45 12.92 -7.86
C TYR A 35 -18.39 11.89 -7.21
N ALA A 36 -18.50 11.90 -5.87
CA ALA A 36 -19.37 10.97 -5.15
C ALA A 36 -20.84 11.18 -5.51
N VAL A 37 -21.29 12.44 -5.63
CA VAL A 37 -22.66 12.79 -6.03
C VAL A 37 -22.95 12.36 -7.47
N GLN A 38 -22.05 12.63 -8.41
CA GLN A 38 -22.24 12.26 -9.82
C GLN A 38 -22.25 10.74 -10.02
N ARG A 39 -21.45 10.01 -9.25
CA ARG A 39 -21.47 8.54 -9.24
C ARG A 39 -22.79 7.99 -8.71
N GLU A 40 -23.33 8.57 -7.64
CA GLU A 40 -24.64 8.16 -7.10
C GLU A 40 -25.77 8.41 -8.11
N GLN A 41 -25.75 9.56 -8.82
CA GLN A 41 -26.71 9.88 -9.87
C GLN A 41 -26.63 8.94 -11.09
N ALA A 42 -25.42 8.54 -11.49
CA ALA A 42 -25.20 7.58 -12.56
C ALA A 42 -25.67 6.16 -12.18
N LEU A 43 -25.51 5.79 -10.91
CA LEU A 43 -25.97 4.49 -10.38
C LEU A 43 -27.48 4.44 -10.14
N SER A 44 -28.10 5.58 -9.80
CA SER A 44 -29.55 5.69 -9.62
C SER A 44 -30.31 5.86 -10.93
N GLY A 45 -29.61 5.98 -12.07
CA GLY A 45 -30.22 6.10 -13.40
C GLY A 45 -30.86 7.47 -13.69
N GLU A 46 -30.65 8.45 -12.81
CA GLU A 46 -31.38 9.73 -12.83
C GLU A 46 -30.59 10.88 -13.50
N GLY A 47 -29.45 10.56 -14.14
CA GLY A 47 -28.53 11.54 -14.72
C GLY A 47 -27.98 11.16 -16.10
N ALA A 48 -28.72 10.37 -16.88
CA ALA A 48 -28.38 10.10 -18.27
C ALA A 48 -28.86 11.26 -19.16
N ASP A 49 -28.12 12.37 -19.19
CA ASP A 49 -28.21 13.27 -20.32
C ASP A 49 -27.78 12.51 -21.59
N PRO A 50 -28.48 12.67 -22.73
CA PRO A 50 -28.08 12.01 -23.96
C PRO A 50 -26.67 12.47 -24.32
N VAL A 51 -25.75 11.51 -24.42
CA VAL A 51 -24.39 11.74 -24.93
C VAL A 51 -24.52 12.15 -26.39
N THR A 52 -24.55 13.46 -26.66
CA THR A 52 -24.26 13.99 -27.99
C THR A 52 -22.77 13.80 -28.24
N VAL A 53 -22.43 12.76 -28.99
CA VAL A 53 -21.08 12.60 -29.57
C VAL A 53 -20.82 13.76 -30.52
N ALA A 54 -20.03 14.74 -30.09
CA ALA A 54 -19.40 15.68 -31.01
C ALA A 54 -18.47 14.89 -31.93
N PRO A 55 -18.39 15.20 -33.24
CA PRO A 55 -17.47 14.52 -34.13
C PRO A 55 -16.03 14.66 -33.61
N LEU A 56 -15.31 13.55 -33.52
CA LEU A 56 -13.86 13.58 -33.32
C LEU A 56 -13.22 14.28 -34.51
N ASP A 57 -12.53 15.39 -34.25
CA ASP A 57 -11.61 15.99 -35.21
C ASP A 57 -10.36 15.10 -35.30
N VAL A 58 -10.47 14.02 -36.09
CA VAL A 58 -9.31 13.18 -36.44
C VAL A 58 -8.50 13.95 -37.47
N THR A 59 -7.57 14.80 -37.01
CA THR A 59 -6.47 15.29 -37.86
C THR A 59 -5.42 14.18 -38.02
N GLY A 60 -5.86 13.08 -38.64
CA GLY A 60 -5.02 11.97 -39.05
C GLY A 60 -5.22 11.77 -40.55
N THR A 61 -4.25 12.21 -41.33
CA THR A 61 -4.20 12.01 -42.79
C THR A 61 -4.19 10.53 -43.12
N ALA A 62 -5.37 9.95 -43.35
CA ALA A 62 -5.53 8.66 -43.98
C ALA A 62 -5.88 8.88 -45.46
N ALA A 63 -5.06 8.28 -46.31
CA ALA A 63 -5.07 8.44 -47.76
C ALA A 63 -6.41 8.09 -48.41
N VAL A 64 -6.78 8.92 -49.37
CA VAL A 64 -7.91 8.81 -50.30
C VAL A 64 -7.82 7.50 -51.10
N ILE A 65 -8.87 6.69 -51.08
CA ILE A 65 -9.17 5.73 -52.15
C ILE A 65 -10.62 5.92 -52.60
N GLU A 66 -10.73 6.64 -53.72
CA GLU A 66 -11.60 6.45 -54.89
C GLU A 66 -13.07 6.04 -54.66
N ASN A 67 -13.91 7.04 -54.39
CA ASN A 67 -15.09 7.43 -55.19
C ASN A 67 -15.85 8.50 -54.38
N PRO A 68 -15.82 9.80 -54.74
CA PRO A 68 -16.53 10.80 -53.96
C PRO A 68 -18.02 10.63 -54.23
N LEU A 69 -18.69 9.83 -53.40
CA LEU A 69 -20.13 9.98 -53.22
C LEU A 69 -20.34 11.31 -52.53
N ASP A 70 -20.99 12.21 -53.27
CA ASP A 70 -21.43 13.52 -52.85
C ASP A 70 -22.12 13.42 -51.47
N ALA A 71 -21.50 13.96 -50.43
CA ALA A 71 -21.97 13.89 -49.03
C ALA A 71 -23.20 14.79 -48.75
N THR A 72 -23.90 15.21 -49.81
CA THR A 72 -25.05 16.13 -49.77
C THR A 72 -26.40 15.42 -49.96
N THR A 73 -26.41 14.09 -50.11
CA THR A 73 -27.66 13.31 -50.09
C THR A 73 -27.88 12.68 -48.71
N PRO A 74 -29.02 12.91 -48.05
CA PRO A 74 -29.39 12.19 -46.84
C PRO A 74 -29.49 10.70 -47.18
N VAL A 75 -28.54 9.90 -46.70
CA VAL A 75 -28.63 8.45 -46.77
C VAL A 75 -29.66 8.01 -45.73
N ASP A 76 -30.72 7.33 -46.18
CA ASP A 76 -31.69 6.72 -45.28
C ASP A 76 -30.94 5.70 -44.40
N PRO A 77 -31.05 5.75 -43.06
CA PRO A 77 -30.40 4.77 -42.18
C PRO A 77 -30.83 3.32 -42.46
N SER A 78 -31.91 3.12 -43.23
CA SER A 78 -32.35 1.83 -43.78
C SER A 78 -31.38 1.20 -44.78
N ASP A 79 -30.56 2.02 -45.47
CA ASP A 79 -29.67 1.58 -46.56
C ASP A 79 -28.25 1.25 -46.10
N VAL A 80 -27.93 1.45 -44.81
CA VAL A 80 -26.64 1.05 -44.25
C VAL A 80 -26.67 -0.45 -43.94
N ALA A 81 -26.36 -1.27 -44.93
CA ALA A 81 -26.07 -2.69 -44.70
C ALA A 81 -24.78 -2.81 -43.87
N ILE A 82 -24.92 -3.00 -42.54
CA ILE A 82 -23.81 -3.38 -41.67
C ILE A 82 -23.32 -4.75 -42.14
N THR A 83 -22.18 -4.80 -42.82
CA THR A 83 -21.52 -6.06 -43.16
C THR A 83 -20.98 -6.71 -41.89
N THR A 84 -21.77 -7.61 -41.30
CA THR A 84 -21.38 -8.38 -40.11
C THR A 84 -20.33 -9.46 -40.41
N ASN A 85 -20.08 -9.74 -41.69
CA ASN A 85 -18.97 -10.58 -42.13
C ASN A 85 -17.74 -9.71 -42.35
N ASN A 86 -16.96 -9.54 -41.28
CA ASN A 86 -15.66 -8.90 -41.35
C ASN A 86 -14.59 -9.99 -41.14
N PRO A 87 -14.13 -10.67 -42.22
CA PRO A 87 -13.24 -11.82 -42.11
C PRO A 87 -11.85 -11.49 -41.52
N GLY A 88 -11.54 -10.21 -41.30
CA GLY A 88 -10.35 -9.75 -40.60
C GLY A 88 -10.56 -9.42 -39.10
N LEU A 89 -11.79 -9.48 -38.58
CA LEU A 89 -12.09 -9.28 -37.16
C LEU A 89 -12.42 -10.62 -36.48
N SER A 90 -11.95 -10.74 -35.25
CA SER A 90 -12.25 -11.82 -34.31
C SER A 90 -13.77 -12.05 -34.15
N ASP A 91 -14.24 -13.29 -34.34
CA ASP A 91 -15.67 -13.67 -34.21
C ASP A 91 -16.01 -14.37 -32.87
N GLU A 92 -15.12 -14.28 -31.89
CA GLU A 92 -15.22 -14.86 -30.54
C GLU A 92 -16.34 -14.23 -29.70
N GLN A 93 -16.89 -13.09 -30.13
CA GLN A 93 -18.06 -12.46 -29.52
C GLN A 93 -19.39 -12.82 -30.23
N ASN A 94 -19.36 -13.60 -31.33
CA ASN A 94 -20.55 -14.06 -32.03
C ASN A 94 -20.95 -15.47 -31.54
N PHE A 95 -22.01 -15.55 -30.73
CA PHE A 95 -22.49 -16.81 -30.15
C PHE A 95 -22.88 -17.88 -31.19
N ALA A 96 -23.35 -17.50 -32.38
CA ALA A 96 -23.68 -18.46 -33.44
C ALA A 96 -22.42 -19.03 -34.11
N ALA A 97 -21.39 -18.21 -34.29
CA ALA A 97 -20.09 -18.65 -34.82
C ALA A 97 -19.36 -19.56 -33.83
N VAL A 98 -19.37 -19.23 -32.54
CA VAL A 98 -18.71 -20.03 -31.50
C VAL A 98 -19.44 -21.37 -31.27
N SER A 99 -20.76 -21.36 -31.16
CA SER A 99 -21.55 -22.58 -30.93
C SER A 99 -21.55 -23.57 -32.11
N SER A 100 -21.32 -23.09 -33.33
CA SER A 100 -21.15 -23.96 -34.50
C SER A 100 -19.76 -24.60 -34.58
N ARG A 101 -18.74 -24.02 -33.93
CA ARG A 101 -17.35 -24.51 -33.95
C ARG A 101 -16.98 -25.32 -32.71
N VAL A 102 -17.54 -24.99 -31.56
CA VAL A 102 -17.22 -25.60 -30.27
C VAL A 102 -18.47 -26.24 -29.71
N THR A 103 -18.45 -27.56 -29.61
CA THR A 103 -19.57 -28.31 -29.03
C THR A 103 -19.39 -28.51 -27.53
N ILE A 104 -20.48 -28.82 -26.84
CA ILE A 104 -20.46 -29.21 -25.41
C ILE A 104 -19.55 -30.43 -25.17
N GLN A 105 -19.41 -31.32 -26.18
CA GLN A 105 -18.57 -32.50 -26.09
C GLN A 105 -17.08 -32.10 -26.10
N ASP A 106 -16.72 -31.14 -26.93
CA ASP A 106 -15.35 -30.60 -27.00
C ASP A 106 -14.96 -29.89 -25.70
N ASP A 107 -15.86 -29.09 -25.14
CA ASP A 107 -15.65 -28.43 -23.85
C ASP A 107 -15.45 -29.44 -22.71
N ARG A 108 -16.22 -30.54 -22.72
CA ARG A 108 -16.04 -31.61 -21.73
C ARG A 108 -14.67 -32.27 -21.86
N ALA A 109 -14.22 -32.57 -23.08
CA ALA A 109 -12.91 -33.16 -23.32
C ALA A 109 -11.78 -32.22 -22.88
N ARG A 110 -11.91 -30.92 -23.11
CA ARG A 110 -10.95 -29.92 -22.65
C ARG A 110 -10.89 -29.84 -21.13
N LEU A 111 -12.03 -29.84 -20.45
CA LEU A 111 -12.09 -29.85 -18.99
C LEU A 111 -11.51 -31.14 -18.40
N GLN A 112 -11.72 -32.29 -19.07
CA GLN A 112 -11.09 -33.56 -18.69
C GLN A 112 -9.56 -33.47 -18.80
N ALA A 113 -9.04 -33.01 -19.94
CA ALA A 113 -7.60 -32.82 -20.14
C ALA A 113 -6.99 -31.82 -19.13
N GLN A 114 -7.71 -30.75 -18.78
CA GLN A 114 -7.26 -29.80 -17.75
C GLN A 114 -7.25 -30.43 -16.35
N ARG A 115 -8.23 -31.26 -16.04
CA ARG A 115 -8.31 -32.00 -14.76
C ARG A 115 -7.19 -33.03 -14.63
N GLU A 116 -6.82 -33.70 -15.72
CA GLU A 116 -5.69 -34.64 -15.74
C GLU A 116 -4.36 -33.96 -15.41
N ASN A 117 -4.22 -32.68 -15.77
CA ASN A 117 -3.02 -31.88 -15.50
C ASN A 117 -3.13 -31.03 -14.22
N TYR A 118 -4.24 -31.08 -13.50
CA TYR A 118 -4.45 -30.27 -12.30
C TYR A 118 -3.73 -30.88 -11.10
N VAL A 119 -2.74 -30.17 -10.56
CA VAL A 119 -2.02 -30.56 -9.35
C VAL A 119 -2.28 -29.54 -8.25
N VAL A 120 -2.84 -29.99 -7.13
CA VAL A 120 -2.93 -29.19 -5.90
C VAL A 120 -1.65 -29.38 -5.10
N VAL A 121 -0.88 -28.31 -4.93
CA VAL A 121 0.27 -28.32 -4.02
C VAL A 121 -0.20 -27.87 -2.65
N GLU A 122 -0.19 -28.79 -1.68
CA GLU A 122 -0.54 -28.45 -0.30
C GLU A 122 0.54 -27.55 0.34
N PRO A 123 0.14 -26.61 1.22
CA PRO A 123 1.10 -25.78 1.94
C PRO A 123 1.98 -26.66 2.83
N LYS A 124 3.28 -26.73 2.54
CA LYS A 124 4.24 -27.38 3.43
C LYS A 124 4.56 -26.45 4.61
N PRO A 125 4.58 -26.95 5.87
CA PRO A 125 5.03 -26.15 7.00
C PRO A 125 6.46 -25.67 6.78
N LEU A 126 6.75 -24.44 7.20
CA LEU A 126 8.09 -23.89 7.18
C LEU A 126 9.05 -24.83 7.92
N PRO A 127 10.26 -25.09 7.38
CA PRO A 127 11.23 -25.92 8.08
C PRO A 127 11.55 -25.29 9.45
N ALA A 128 11.56 -26.11 10.50
CA ALA A 128 12.10 -25.69 11.79
C ALA A 128 13.57 -25.29 11.59
N ARG A 129 13.99 -24.14 12.16
CA ARG A 129 15.40 -23.72 12.05
C ARG A 129 16.29 -24.81 12.64
N SER A 130 17.03 -25.50 11.77
CA SER A 130 18.00 -26.50 12.17
C SER A 130 19.32 -25.82 12.57
N GLY A 131 19.47 -25.50 13.85
CA GLY A 131 20.71 -24.97 14.41
C GLY A 131 20.49 -24.22 15.72
N ALA A 132 21.42 -24.37 16.66
CA ALA A 132 21.48 -23.49 17.82
C ALA A 132 21.99 -22.10 17.35
N THR A 133 21.10 -21.25 16.85
CA THR A 133 21.43 -19.89 16.36
C THR A 133 21.83 -18.92 17.50
N GLY A 134 22.22 -19.44 18.66
CA GLY A 134 22.36 -18.65 19.87
C GLY A 134 20.99 -18.14 20.37
N PRO A 135 21.00 -17.31 21.43
CA PRO A 135 19.80 -16.68 21.95
C PRO A 135 19.15 -15.78 20.91
N ASN A 136 17.82 -15.82 20.83
CA ASN A 136 17.05 -14.95 19.96
C ASN A 136 16.68 -13.64 20.69
N ILE A 137 17.32 -12.54 20.30
CA ILE A 137 17.07 -11.23 20.92
C ILE A 137 15.65 -10.72 20.69
N VAL A 138 15.00 -11.09 19.58
CA VAL A 138 13.62 -10.68 19.27
C VAL A 138 12.65 -11.41 20.21
N GLU A 139 12.84 -12.71 20.39
CA GLU A 139 12.06 -13.50 21.34
C GLU A 139 12.23 -12.95 22.77
N TYR A 140 13.46 -12.60 23.15
CA TYR A 140 13.72 -11.95 24.43
C TYR A 140 13.02 -10.58 24.55
N ALA A 141 13.05 -9.74 23.52
CA ALA A 141 12.34 -8.46 23.52
C ALA A 141 10.84 -8.63 23.75
N LEU A 142 10.24 -9.63 23.11
CA LEU A 142 8.80 -9.94 23.20
C LEU A 142 8.41 -10.59 24.52
N ALA A 143 9.29 -11.42 25.10
CA ALA A 143 9.04 -12.09 26.37
C ALA A 143 9.16 -11.16 27.59
N THR A 144 9.95 -10.09 27.47
CA THR A 144 10.22 -9.18 28.60
C THR A 144 9.30 -7.96 28.54
N THR A 145 8.93 -7.41 29.70
CA THR A 145 7.96 -6.28 29.79
C THR A 145 8.53 -5.02 30.46
N ASN A 146 9.73 -5.10 31.05
CA ASN A 146 10.35 -3.96 31.72
C ASN A 146 10.80 -2.88 30.73
N ARG A 147 10.94 -1.66 31.23
CA ARG A 147 11.44 -0.51 30.48
C ARG A 147 12.96 -0.48 30.47
N VAL A 148 13.54 0.20 29.47
CA VAL A 148 14.97 0.52 29.46
C VAL A 148 15.31 1.36 30.71
N GLY A 149 16.36 0.98 31.42
CA GLY A 149 16.80 1.54 32.70
C GLY A 149 16.01 1.04 33.93
N GLU A 150 14.96 0.23 33.77
CA GLU A 150 14.23 -0.35 34.90
C GLU A 150 15.04 -1.49 35.52
N SER A 151 15.69 -1.26 36.65
CA SER A 151 16.50 -2.29 37.32
C SER A 151 15.64 -3.48 37.77
N ARG A 152 15.83 -4.63 37.12
CA ARG A 152 15.18 -5.92 37.44
C ARG A 152 16.14 -6.87 38.14
N TYR A 153 17.43 -6.74 37.85
CA TYR A 153 18.47 -7.61 38.34
C TYR A 153 19.45 -6.81 39.19
N ARG A 154 19.68 -7.26 40.42
CA ARG A 154 20.58 -6.57 41.34
C ARG A 154 22.02 -6.62 40.81
N ARG A 155 22.56 -5.47 40.45
CA ARG A 155 23.98 -5.30 40.08
C ARG A 155 24.72 -4.60 41.21
N LEU A 156 25.82 -5.20 41.63
CA LEU A 156 26.85 -4.50 42.39
C LEU A 156 27.87 -4.05 41.35
N ASN A 157 27.78 -2.81 40.89
CA ASN A 157 28.64 -2.33 39.83
C ASN A 157 29.78 -1.47 40.40
N PRO A 158 30.98 -2.04 40.66
CA PRO A 158 32.14 -1.27 41.08
C PRO A 158 32.83 -0.54 39.91
N PHE A 159 32.36 -0.71 38.67
CA PHE A 159 33.01 -0.17 37.48
C PHE A 159 32.33 1.11 36.98
N GLY A 160 33.14 2.14 36.69
CA GLY A 160 32.65 3.41 36.15
C GLY A 160 32.15 3.31 34.71
N ALA A 161 31.32 4.28 34.30
CA ALA A 161 30.68 4.36 32.98
C ALA A 161 31.66 4.19 31.79
N SER A 162 32.89 4.70 31.92
CA SER A 162 33.93 4.58 30.87
C SER A 162 34.33 3.13 30.57
N GLN A 163 34.25 2.23 31.55
CA GLN A 163 34.56 0.81 31.36
C GLN A 163 33.44 0.10 30.58
N VAL A 164 32.19 0.48 30.83
CA VAL A 164 31.02 -0.06 30.13
C VAL A 164 31.09 0.33 28.66
N GLU A 165 31.32 1.61 28.38
CA GLU A 165 31.46 2.12 27.00
C GLU A 165 32.51 1.35 26.21
N ARG A 166 33.69 1.13 26.79
CA ARG A 166 34.78 0.37 26.15
C ARG A 166 34.42 -1.11 25.92
N LYS A 167 33.62 -1.71 26.80
CA LYS A 167 33.15 -3.10 26.62
C LYS A 167 32.09 -3.17 25.52
N CYS A 168 31.18 -2.21 25.48
CA CYS A 168 30.14 -2.12 24.46
C CYS A 168 30.72 -1.87 23.07
N GLY A 169 31.76 -1.03 22.97
CA GLY A 169 32.50 -0.81 21.72
C GLY A 169 33.23 -2.04 21.15
N ARG A 170 33.21 -3.19 21.83
CA ARG A 170 33.75 -4.47 21.30
C ARG A 170 32.78 -5.16 20.33
N TYR A 171 31.51 -4.77 20.34
CA TYR A 171 30.48 -5.35 19.50
C TYR A 171 30.16 -4.42 18.34
N ALA A 172 29.82 -5.00 17.18
CA ALA A 172 29.48 -4.22 15.99
C ALA A 172 28.15 -3.46 16.12
N SER A 173 27.28 -3.89 17.04
CA SER A 173 25.98 -3.26 17.31
C SER A 173 25.48 -3.64 18.71
N ALA A 174 24.50 -2.87 19.22
CA ALA A 174 23.79 -3.18 20.46
C ALA A 174 23.08 -4.55 20.40
N ASP A 175 22.48 -4.90 19.25
CA ASP A 175 21.88 -6.23 19.03
C ASP A 175 22.88 -7.36 19.23
N LYS A 176 24.11 -7.20 18.73
CA LYS A 176 25.16 -8.20 18.89
C LYS A 176 25.69 -8.28 20.32
N ALA A 177 25.73 -7.15 21.02
CA ALA A 177 26.05 -7.11 22.44
C ALA A 177 24.97 -7.85 23.27
N GLN A 178 23.69 -7.63 22.96
CA GLN A 178 22.57 -8.31 23.61
C GLN A 178 22.60 -9.82 23.36
N GLU A 179 22.85 -10.26 22.13
CA GLU A 179 22.99 -11.68 21.82
C GLU A 179 24.14 -12.32 22.63
N ALA A 180 25.29 -11.64 22.69
CA ALA A 180 26.44 -12.11 23.46
C ALA A 180 26.18 -12.13 24.97
N PHE A 181 25.46 -11.14 25.48
CA PHE A 181 25.01 -11.05 26.87
C PHE A 181 24.12 -12.22 27.25
N LEU A 182 23.06 -12.47 26.47
CA LEU A 182 22.17 -13.62 26.69
C LEU A 182 22.93 -14.94 26.57
N LYS A 183 23.85 -15.04 25.61
CA LYS A 183 24.66 -16.24 25.39
C LYS A 183 25.61 -16.51 26.56
N ALA A 184 26.06 -15.47 27.24
CA ALA A 184 26.91 -15.55 28.43
C ALA A 184 26.14 -15.83 29.73
N GLY A 185 24.79 -15.91 29.68
CA GLY A 185 23.93 -16.18 30.83
C GLY A 185 23.28 -14.95 31.45
N GLY A 186 23.26 -13.82 30.73
CA GLY A 186 22.34 -12.72 31.05
C GLY A 186 20.89 -13.14 30.76
N PRO A 187 19.91 -12.50 31.41
CA PRO A 187 20.04 -11.36 32.31
C PRO A 187 20.33 -11.72 33.79
N GLU A 188 20.26 -12.99 34.17
CA GLU A 188 20.50 -13.42 35.55
C GLU A 188 21.95 -13.15 35.97
N ARG A 189 22.91 -13.40 35.07
CA ARG A 189 24.34 -13.22 35.35
C ARG A 189 25.03 -12.41 34.26
N ASP A 190 25.33 -11.16 34.56
CA ASP A 190 26.11 -10.29 33.69
C ASP A 190 27.63 -10.56 33.81
N ARG A 191 28.09 -11.67 33.21
CA ARG A 191 29.52 -12.04 33.22
C ARG A 191 30.39 -11.10 32.39
N LEU A 192 29.80 -10.44 31.41
CA LEU A 192 30.50 -9.55 30.49
C LEU A 192 30.54 -8.12 31.04
N GLY A 193 29.66 -7.77 31.98
CA GLY A 193 29.52 -6.44 32.54
C GLY A 193 29.00 -5.46 31.49
N LEU A 194 27.96 -5.87 30.76
CA LEU A 194 27.33 -5.10 29.67
C LEU A 194 26.00 -4.45 30.10
N ASP A 195 25.42 -4.87 31.23
CA ASP A 195 24.15 -4.41 31.79
C ASP A 195 24.39 -3.91 33.23
N PRO A 196 24.99 -2.71 33.38
CA PRO A 196 25.39 -2.15 34.68
C PRO A 196 24.21 -1.69 35.55
N ASP A 197 23.12 -1.27 34.94
CA ASP A 197 21.87 -0.82 35.55
C ASP A 197 20.94 -2.00 35.90
N GLY A 198 21.19 -3.17 35.32
CA GLY A 198 20.50 -4.40 35.65
C GLY A 198 19.09 -4.44 35.09
N ASP A 199 18.83 -3.75 33.99
CA ASP A 199 17.55 -3.77 33.30
C ASP A 199 17.42 -5.00 32.37
N GLY A 200 18.50 -5.77 32.21
CA GLY A 200 18.53 -6.93 31.33
C GLY A 200 18.72 -6.59 29.85
N PHE A 201 19.06 -5.34 29.52
CA PHE A 201 19.33 -4.83 28.19
C PHE A 201 20.78 -4.34 28.09
N ALA A 202 21.65 -5.20 27.57
CA ALA A 202 23.07 -4.93 27.45
C ALA A 202 23.36 -3.75 26.52
N CYS A 203 24.32 -2.92 26.91
CA CYS A 203 24.85 -1.84 26.09
C CYS A 203 23.79 -0.90 25.52
N PHE A 204 22.82 -0.52 26.38
CA PHE A 204 21.74 0.41 26.04
C PHE A 204 20.84 -0.10 24.91
N TRP A 205 20.76 -1.43 24.73
CA TRP A 205 19.90 -2.04 23.72
C TRP A 205 18.42 -1.73 23.98
N ASP A 206 17.70 -1.32 22.94
CA ASP A 206 16.29 -0.94 23.04
C ASP A 206 15.38 -2.05 22.47
N PRO A 207 14.51 -2.69 23.28
CA PRO A 207 13.57 -3.68 22.80
C PRO A 207 12.33 -3.08 22.10
N ALA A 208 12.11 -1.77 22.18
CA ALA A 208 10.89 -1.13 21.69
C ALA A 208 10.60 -1.37 20.19
N PRO A 209 11.58 -1.34 19.27
CA PRO A 209 11.32 -1.63 17.85
C PRO A 209 10.72 -3.03 17.65
N PHE A 210 11.17 -4.02 18.41
CA PHE A 210 10.68 -5.41 18.32
C PHE A 210 9.32 -5.60 18.99
N ARG A 211 9.01 -4.83 20.04
CA ARG A 211 7.71 -4.87 20.72
C ARG A 211 6.61 -4.16 19.93
N SER A 212 6.96 -3.21 19.06
CA SER A 212 5.99 -2.44 18.27
C SER A 212 5.14 -3.31 17.34
N VAL A 213 5.65 -4.47 16.93
CA VAL A 213 4.98 -5.41 16.01
C VAL A 213 3.77 -6.13 16.65
N LEU A 214 3.63 -6.09 17.98
CA LEU A 214 2.48 -6.65 18.70
C LEU A 214 1.35 -5.63 18.94
N ARG A 215 1.54 -4.36 18.58
CA ARG A 215 0.56 -3.29 18.77
C ARG A 215 -0.22 -3.05 17.49
#